data_AF-T1GK99-F1
#
_entry.id   AF-T1GK99-F1
#
_cell.length_a   1.000
_cell.length_b   1.000
_cell.length_c   1.000
_cell.angle_alpha   90.00
_cell.angle_beta   90.00
_cell.angle_gamma   90.00
#
_symmetry.space_group_name_H-M   'P 1'
#
loop_
_entity.id
_entity.type
_entity.pdbx_description
1 polymer ?
#
loop_
_entity_poly.entity_id
_entity_poly.type
_entity_poly.pdbx_seq_one_letter_code
_entity_poly.pdbx_strand_id
1 'polypeptide(L)'
;MVDEYANRKIGEKEKIFSEHKLKYLLELHNNSTNKLKELYEDKDGERKAEVQALSGPNEFTEFYNRLKQIKDFYKKHPDEISIPLSIEFEETTRAYLNTDDMSALNMDYKKYLEQLNNYLYGFITRIKPLMDMDAELGKVDTEFQKMWANGTFPGWSKETESVLANTGAHLDLSAFSSWEELVLLGLDRLKSALMALGVKCGGTLEERAQRLFSTKGMKTLDPSILVKKNSGKNMEKEQARQKEIASMEAQLYRYAEFVSEQRMATKENVQRKQARTGGERDDKEDNDDIPYNPKNLPLGWDGKPIPYWLYKLHGLNISYNCEICGNFTYKGPKAFQRHFAEWRHAHGMRCLGIPNTAHFANKNVPNTAHFANVTQIEDAITLWEKLKSQKQNERWIPDQEEEYEDSLGNVVNRKTYEDLKRQGLL
;
A
#
# COMPACT_ATOMS: atom_id res chain seq x y z
N MET A 1 17.07 -15.23 -15.11
CA MET A 1 16.33 -15.75 -13.95
C MET A 1 17.24 -15.91 -12.73
N VAL A 2 18.34 -16.68 -12.81
CA VAL A 2 19.26 -16.91 -11.69
C VAL A 2 19.81 -15.61 -11.09
N ASP A 3 20.32 -14.68 -11.91
CA ASP A 3 20.85 -13.40 -11.41
C ASP A 3 19.79 -12.51 -10.76
N GLU A 4 18.57 -12.52 -11.29
CA GLU A 4 17.47 -11.73 -10.73
C GLU A 4 17.04 -12.29 -9.36
N TYR A 5 17.03 -13.63 -9.22
CA TYR A 5 16.73 -14.32 -7.97
C TYR A 5 17.85 -14.17 -6.92
N ALA A 6 19.12 -14.20 -7.35
CA ALA A 6 20.26 -14.08 -6.46
C ALA A 6 20.40 -12.68 -5.82
N ASN A 7 19.88 -11.65 -6.48
CA ASN A 7 19.97 -10.27 -6.00
C ASN A 7 18.87 -9.95 -4.98
N ARG A 8 19.25 -9.75 -3.72
CA ARG A 8 18.32 -9.35 -2.64
C ARG A 8 17.70 -7.97 -2.93
N LYS A 9 16.38 -7.90 -2.91
CA LYS A 9 15.62 -6.64 -2.99
C LYS A 9 15.35 -6.10 -1.59
N ILE A 10 15.43 -4.78 -1.42
CA ILE A 10 15.36 -4.12 -0.11
C ILE A 10 13.92 -3.69 0.22
N GLY A 11 13.16 -3.20 -0.77
CA GLY A 11 11.77 -2.80 -0.62
C GLY A 11 10.77 -3.81 -1.20
N GLU A 12 9.54 -3.77 -0.67
CA GLU A 12 8.44 -4.66 -1.08
C GLU A 12 8.05 -4.43 -2.55
N LYS A 13 8.04 -3.17 -3.01
CA LYS A 13 7.77 -2.82 -4.41
C LYS A 13 8.79 -3.45 -5.36
N GLU A 14 10.07 -3.36 -5.04
CA GLU A 14 11.15 -3.94 -5.87
C GLU A 14 11.11 -5.46 -5.86
N LYS A 15 10.76 -6.06 -4.71
CA LYS A 15 10.55 -7.50 -4.57
C LYS A 15 9.42 -7.98 -5.46
N ILE A 16 8.23 -7.39 -5.37
CA ILE A 16 7.07 -7.75 -6.20
C ILE A 16 7.40 -7.59 -7.69
N PHE A 17 8.03 -6.47 -8.08
CA PHE A 17 8.45 -6.25 -9.46
C PHE A 17 9.41 -7.33 -9.96
N SER A 18 10.39 -7.70 -9.14
CA SER A 18 11.33 -8.79 -9.43
C SER A 18 10.62 -10.13 -9.63
N GLU A 19 9.63 -10.43 -8.79
CA GLU A 19 8.86 -11.67 -8.88
C GLU A 19 7.98 -11.71 -10.14
N HIS A 20 7.34 -10.60 -10.52
CA HIS A 20 6.61 -10.49 -11.80
C HIS A 20 7.53 -10.67 -13.01
N LYS A 21 8.73 -10.07 -12.97
CA LYS A 21 9.74 -10.26 -14.01
C LYS A 21 10.18 -11.71 -14.12
N LEU A 22 10.36 -12.40 -12.99
CA LEU A 22 10.67 -13.82 -12.96
C LEU A 22 9.53 -14.67 -13.52
N LYS A 23 8.27 -14.36 -13.17
CA LYS A 23 7.09 -15.02 -13.73
C LYS A 23 7.06 -14.92 -15.26
N TYR A 24 7.24 -13.72 -15.79
CA TYR A 24 7.30 -13.49 -17.23
C TYR A 24 8.40 -14.31 -17.91
N LEU A 25 9.60 -14.36 -17.31
CA LEU A 25 10.70 -15.17 -17.85
C LEU A 25 10.40 -16.68 -17.82
N LEU A 26 9.68 -17.16 -16.80
CA LEU A 26 9.20 -18.54 -16.72
C LEU A 26 8.15 -18.84 -17.79
N GLU A 27 7.18 -17.95 -18.00
CA GLU A 27 6.17 -18.08 -19.06
C GLU A 27 6.83 -18.12 -20.44
N LEU A 28 7.78 -17.22 -20.71
CA LEU A 28 8.58 -17.23 -21.95
C LEU A 28 9.34 -18.55 -22.12
N HIS A 29 9.96 -19.05 -21.05
CA HIS A 29 10.68 -20.32 -21.07
C HIS A 29 9.74 -21.50 -21.36
N ASN A 30 8.58 -21.55 -20.71
CA ASN A 30 7.58 -22.60 -20.94
C ASN A 30 7.05 -22.56 -22.37
N ASN A 31 6.71 -21.38 -22.89
CA ASN A 31 6.26 -21.22 -24.28
C ASN A 31 7.32 -21.67 -25.28
N SER A 32 8.57 -21.26 -25.07
CA SER A 32 9.69 -21.66 -25.93
C SER A 32 9.93 -23.16 -25.89
N THR A 33 9.84 -23.75 -24.70
CA THR A 33 10.04 -25.19 -24.47
C THR A 33 8.92 -26.00 -25.09
N ASN A 34 7.66 -25.56 -24.97
CA ASN A 34 6.52 -26.22 -25.61
C ASN A 34 6.63 -26.16 -27.13
N LYS A 35 6.96 -24.98 -27.69
CA LYS A 35 7.19 -24.85 -29.14
C LYS A 35 8.34 -25.72 -29.62
N LEU A 36 9.44 -25.76 -28.88
CA LEU A 36 10.57 -26.64 -29.20
C LEU A 36 10.14 -28.11 -29.15
N LYS A 37 9.42 -28.51 -28.11
CA LYS A 37 8.89 -29.88 -27.98
C LYS A 37 8.04 -30.26 -29.19
N GLU A 38 7.12 -29.40 -29.61
CA GLU A 38 6.28 -29.63 -30.80
C GLU A 38 7.11 -29.77 -32.08
N LEU A 39 8.12 -28.91 -32.27
CA LEU A 39 9.04 -28.99 -33.42
C LEU A 39 9.88 -30.29 -33.43
N TYR A 40 10.23 -30.81 -32.25
CA TYR A 40 10.99 -32.07 -32.15
C TYR A 40 10.10 -33.32 -32.21
N GLU A 41 8.82 -33.21 -31.83
CA GLU A 41 7.83 -34.27 -32.00
C GLU A 41 7.52 -34.53 -33.48
N ASP A 42 7.78 -33.57 -34.38
CA ASP A 42 7.67 -33.70 -35.85
C ASP A 42 6.36 -34.35 -36.30
N LYS A 43 5.23 -33.86 -35.74
CA LYS A 43 3.90 -34.46 -35.96
C LYS A 43 3.45 -34.40 -37.42
N ASP A 44 3.89 -33.38 -38.14
CA ASP A 44 3.66 -33.18 -39.58
C ASP A 44 4.67 -33.94 -40.46
N GLY A 45 5.78 -34.42 -39.88
CA GLY A 45 6.84 -35.15 -40.57
C GLY A 45 7.67 -34.27 -41.51
N GLU A 46 7.51 -32.94 -41.44
CA GLU A 46 8.19 -32.00 -42.33
C GLU A 46 9.70 -32.03 -42.10
N ARG A 47 10.14 -32.13 -40.85
CA ARG A 47 11.56 -32.20 -40.53
C ARG A 47 12.18 -33.46 -41.11
N LYS A 48 11.51 -34.61 -40.98
CA LYS A 48 11.98 -35.87 -41.59
C LYS A 48 12.06 -35.77 -43.11
N ALA A 49 11.06 -35.19 -43.76
CA ALA A 49 11.05 -34.97 -45.20
C ALA A 49 12.17 -34.02 -45.65
N GLU A 50 12.41 -32.95 -44.88
CA GLU A 50 13.45 -31.97 -45.16
C GLU A 50 14.85 -32.58 -45.07
N VAL A 51 15.12 -33.35 -44.00
CA VAL A 51 16.40 -34.06 -43.81
C VAL A 51 16.63 -35.06 -44.95
N GLN A 52 15.59 -35.77 -45.40
CA GLN A 52 15.71 -36.71 -46.51
C GLN A 52 16.03 -36.00 -47.84
N ALA A 53 15.41 -34.85 -48.11
CA ALA A 53 15.67 -34.05 -49.31
C ALA A 53 17.10 -33.47 -49.32
N LEU A 54 17.63 -33.10 -48.14
CA LEU A 54 18.97 -32.55 -47.99
C LEU A 54 20.08 -33.60 -47.92
N SER A 55 19.77 -34.88 -47.72
CA SER A 55 20.75 -35.97 -47.56
C SER A 55 20.97 -36.81 -48.85
N GLY A 56 20.59 -36.27 -50.02
CA GLY A 56 20.67 -36.96 -51.32
C GLY A 56 21.88 -36.53 -52.18
N PRO A 57 22.07 -37.03 -53.42
CA PRO A 57 23.25 -36.70 -54.24
C PRO A 57 23.40 -35.22 -54.64
N ASN A 58 22.33 -34.41 -54.49
CA ASN A 58 22.23 -33.02 -54.95
C ASN A 58 22.09 -32.01 -53.78
N GLU A 59 22.63 -32.32 -52.60
CA GLU A 59 22.48 -31.53 -51.36
C GLU A 59 22.77 -30.03 -51.58
N PHE A 60 23.89 -29.73 -52.25
CA PHE A 60 24.31 -28.36 -52.51
C PHE A 60 23.35 -27.61 -53.43
N THR A 61 22.83 -28.26 -54.47
CA THR A 61 21.89 -27.64 -55.42
C THR A 61 20.58 -27.28 -54.73
N GLU A 62 20.06 -28.18 -53.90
CA GLU A 62 18.85 -27.95 -53.11
C GLU A 62 19.04 -26.80 -52.10
N PHE A 63 20.18 -26.78 -51.40
CA PHE A 63 20.52 -25.70 -50.46
C PHE A 63 20.60 -24.33 -51.15
N TYR A 64 21.30 -24.23 -52.29
CA TYR A 64 21.44 -22.95 -53.00
C TYR A 64 20.12 -22.45 -53.60
N ASN A 65 19.23 -23.37 -54.02
CA ASN A 65 17.89 -23.00 -54.49
C ASN A 65 17.04 -22.40 -53.36
N ARG A 66 17.04 -23.01 -52.17
CA ARG A 66 16.33 -22.47 -51.00
C ARG A 66 16.92 -21.14 -50.53
N LEU A 67 18.25 -21.05 -50.47
CA LEU A 67 18.94 -19.80 -50.13
C LEU A 67 18.60 -18.67 -51.13
N LYS A 68 18.50 -18.99 -52.42
CA LYS A 68 18.09 -18.02 -53.44
C LYS A 68 16.65 -17.54 -53.23
N GLN A 69 15.71 -18.43 -52.94
CA GLN A 69 14.32 -18.07 -52.63
C GLN A 69 14.24 -17.15 -51.39
N ILE A 70 14.99 -17.46 -50.34
CA ILE A 70 15.07 -16.62 -49.13
C ILE A 70 15.65 -15.23 -49.46
N LYS A 71 16.75 -15.17 -50.21
CA LYS A 71 17.35 -13.90 -50.66
C LYS A 71 16.39 -13.09 -51.53
N ASP A 72 15.67 -13.73 -52.43
CA ASP A 72 14.69 -13.07 -53.30
C ASP A 72 13.48 -12.57 -52.49
N PHE A 73 13.07 -13.28 -51.44
CA PHE A 73 12.04 -12.84 -50.51
C PHE A 73 12.45 -11.57 -49.75
N TYR A 74 13.61 -11.59 -49.06
CA TYR A 74 14.10 -10.40 -48.33
C TYR A 74 14.44 -9.23 -49.26
N LYS A 75 14.76 -9.49 -50.53
CA LYS A 75 14.94 -8.45 -51.54
C LYS A 75 13.62 -7.82 -51.99
N LYS A 76 12.52 -8.57 -51.97
CA LYS A 76 11.16 -8.08 -52.29
C LYS A 76 10.45 -7.44 -51.10
N HIS A 77 10.82 -7.81 -49.88
CA HIS A 77 10.23 -7.35 -48.63
C HIS A 77 11.28 -6.65 -47.73
N PRO A 78 11.86 -5.51 -48.17
CA PRO A 78 12.93 -4.83 -47.44
C PRO A 78 12.51 -4.20 -46.10
N ASP A 79 11.20 -3.95 -45.90
CA ASP A 79 10.64 -3.28 -44.72
C ASP A 79 9.96 -4.26 -43.74
N GLU A 80 9.94 -5.56 -44.04
CA GLU A 80 9.34 -6.59 -43.18
C GLU A 80 10.34 -7.02 -42.10
N ILE A 81 10.57 -6.12 -41.13
CA ILE A 81 11.36 -6.41 -39.93
C ILE A 81 10.45 -7.15 -38.95
N SER A 82 10.92 -8.27 -38.39
CA SER A 82 10.20 -8.98 -37.31
C SER A 82 9.80 -7.99 -36.22
N ILE A 83 8.50 -7.94 -35.89
CA ILE A 83 7.95 -7.06 -34.87
C ILE A 83 8.77 -7.22 -33.59
N PRO A 84 9.51 -6.19 -33.14
CA PRO A 84 10.28 -6.28 -31.90
C PRO A 84 9.34 -6.48 -30.72
N LEU A 85 9.76 -7.29 -29.74
CA LEU A 85 9.04 -7.60 -28.50
C LEU A 85 8.49 -6.36 -27.75
N SER A 86 9.05 -5.18 -28.02
CA SER A 86 8.58 -3.89 -27.51
C SER A 86 7.17 -3.49 -28.01
N ILE A 87 6.79 -3.87 -29.23
CA ILE A 87 5.48 -3.54 -29.82
C ILE A 87 4.39 -4.44 -29.23
N GLU A 88 4.69 -5.73 -29.02
CA GLU A 88 3.78 -6.65 -28.29
C GLU A 88 3.54 -6.18 -26.84
N PHE A 89 4.56 -5.60 -26.19
CA PHE A 89 4.44 -4.99 -24.86
C PHE A 89 3.49 -3.78 -24.81
N GLU A 90 3.50 -2.93 -25.84
CA GLU A 90 2.62 -1.76 -25.95
C GLU A 90 1.16 -2.14 -26.21
N GLU A 91 0.91 -3.19 -27.00
CA GLU A 91 -0.44 -3.69 -27.28
C GLU A 91 -1.07 -4.38 -26.06
N THR A 92 -0.29 -5.15 -25.30
CA THR A 92 -0.75 -5.80 -24.07
C THR A 92 -1.09 -4.78 -22.98
N THR A 93 -0.34 -3.66 -22.93
CA THR A 93 -0.60 -2.54 -22.00
C THR A 93 -1.88 -1.77 -22.37
N ARG A 94 -2.17 -1.61 -23.68
CA ARG A 94 -3.44 -1.02 -24.16
C ARG A 94 -4.66 -1.88 -23.82
N ALA A 95 -4.54 -3.20 -23.89
CA ALA A 95 -5.63 -4.12 -23.57
C ALA A 95 -6.00 -4.08 -22.07
N TYR A 96 -5.01 -3.87 -21.19
CA TYR A 96 -5.22 -3.76 -19.74
C TYR A 96 -5.90 -2.45 -19.29
N LEU A 97 -5.84 -1.40 -20.11
CA LEU A 97 -6.38 -0.08 -19.78
C LEU A 97 -7.86 0.09 -20.18
N ASN A 98 -8.49 -0.93 -20.78
CA ASN A 98 -9.87 -0.91 -21.26
C ASN A 98 -10.74 -1.98 -20.55
N THR A 99 -10.93 -1.82 -19.25
CA THR A 99 -12.04 -2.51 -18.54
C THR A 99 -12.77 -1.50 -17.65
N ASP A 100 -13.47 -0.57 -18.30
CA ASP A 100 -14.54 0.21 -17.67
C ASP A 100 -15.80 -0.66 -17.62
N ASP A 101 -16.04 -1.34 -16.49
CA ASP A 101 -17.40 -1.65 -16.07
C ASP A 101 -17.47 -1.91 -14.56
N MET A 102 -17.85 -0.87 -13.80
CA MET A 102 -18.28 -1.02 -12.42
C MET A 102 -19.51 -0.14 -12.18
N SER A 103 -20.68 -0.74 -12.34
CA SER A 103 -21.93 -0.17 -11.82
C SER A 103 -22.86 -1.23 -11.23
N ALA A 104 -23.72 -0.71 -10.35
CA ALA A 104 -24.94 -1.31 -9.79
C ALA A 104 -24.79 -2.29 -8.62
N LEU A 105 -24.80 -1.68 -7.43
CA LEU A 105 -25.06 -2.28 -6.14
C LEU A 105 -26.54 -2.68 -6.01
N ASN A 106 -26.81 -3.98 -6.13
CA ASN A 106 -27.82 -4.71 -5.35
C ASN A 106 -27.54 -6.21 -5.56
N MET A 107 -26.85 -6.85 -4.62
CA MET A 107 -26.26 -8.18 -4.83
C MET A 107 -27.18 -9.31 -4.38
N ASP A 108 -27.49 -10.21 -5.30
CA ASP A 108 -27.68 -11.62 -4.95
C ASP A 108 -26.37 -12.13 -4.31
N TYR A 109 -26.46 -12.81 -3.17
CA TYR A 109 -25.28 -13.31 -2.42
C TYR A 109 -24.30 -14.09 -3.30
N LYS A 110 -24.79 -14.88 -4.25
CA LYS A 110 -23.96 -15.57 -5.24
C LYS A 110 -23.07 -14.62 -6.06
N LYS A 111 -23.65 -13.53 -6.57
CA LYS A 111 -22.94 -12.50 -7.36
C LYS A 111 -21.89 -11.77 -6.52
N TYR A 112 -22.19 -11.54 -5.23
CA TYR A 112 -21.20 -11.02 -4.29
C TYR A 112 -19.99 -11.96 -4.16
N LEU A 113 -20.23 -13.25 -3.95
CA LEU A 113 -19.17 -14.25 -3.84
C LEU A 113 -18.34 -14.34 -5.12
N GLU A 114 -18.95 -14.29 -6.29
CA GLU A 114 -18.26 -14.26 -7.59
C GLU A 114 -17.32 -13.04 -7.68
N GLN A 115 -17.82 -11.84 -7.37
CA GLN A 115 -17.02 -10.61 -7.40
C GLN A 115 -15.87 -10.65 -6.37
N LEU A 116 -16.15 -11.13 -5.16
CA LEU A 116 -15.15 -11.25 -4.11
C LEU A 116 -14.07 -12.27 -4.46
N ASN A 117 -14.45 -13.43 -5.01
CA ASN A 117 -13.51 -14.44 -5.49
C ASN A 117 -12.63 -13.90 -6.62
N ASN A 118 -13.22 -13.20 -7.59
CA ASN A 118 -12.47 -12.58 -8.69
C ASN A 118 -11.47 -11.52 -8.17
N TYR A 119 -11.91 -10.68 -7.23
CA TYR A 119 -11.04 -9.68 -6.59
C TYR A 119 -9.88 -10.34 -5.84
N LEU A 120 -10.15 -11.34 -5.00
CA LEU A 120 -9.12 -12.00 -4.19
C LEU A 120 -8.17 -12.82 -5.05
N TYR A 121 -8.67 -13.53 -6.06
CA TYR A 121 -7.84 -14.23 -7.05
C TYR A 121 -6.89 -13.24 -7.75
N GLY A 122 -7.42 -12.13 -8.27
CA GLY A 122 -6.63 -11.08 -8.91
C GLY A 122 -5.64 -10.41 -7.95
N PHE A 123 -6.02 -10.22 -6.69
CA PHE A 123 -5.13 -9.67 -5.67
C PHE A 123 -3.97 -10.61 -5.36
N ILE A 124 -4.26 -11.90 -5.09
CA ILE A 124 -3.26 -12.90 -4.73
C ILE A 124 -2.27 -13.12 -5.88
N THR A 125 -2.76 -13.28 -7.12
CA THR A 125 -1.90 -13.42 -8.30
C THR A 125 -0.99 -12.21 -8.54
N ARG A 126 -1.41 -11.01 -8.13
CA ARG A 126 -0.57 -9.80 -8.18
C ARG A 126 0.45 -9.71 -7.06
N ILE A 127 0.12 -10.11 -5.84
CA ILE A 127 1.05 -10.05 -4.70
C ILE A 127 2.00 -11.25 -4.62
N LYS A 128 1.65 -12.37 -5.25
CA LYS A 128 2.41 -13.63 -5.26
C LYS A 128 2.45 -14.21 -6.69
N PRO A 129 3.08 -13.52 -7.65
CA PRO A 129 3.04 -13.90 -9.07
C PRO A 129 3.75 -15.23 -9.36
N LEU A 130 4.66 -15.68 -8.49
CA LEU A 130 5.36 -16.97 -8.62
C LEU A 130 4.58 -18.17 -8.05
N MET A 131 3.44 -17.92 -7.40
CA MET A 131 2.57 -18.98 -6.89
C MET A 131 1.73 -19.55 -8.03
N ASP A 132 1.74 -20.88 -8.17
CA ASP A 132 0.85 -21.59 -9.07
C ASP A 132 -0.56 -21.66 -8.46
N MET A 133 -1.37 -20.67 -8.79
CA MET A 133 -2.74 -20.55 -8.28
C MET A 133 -3.66 -21.63 -8.84
N ASP A 134 -3.43 -22.10 -10.06
CA ASP A 134 -4.24 -23.14 -10.68
C ASP A 134 -4.05 -24.48 -9.96
N ALA A 135 -2.79 -24.80 -9.62
CA ALA A 135 -2.50 -25.97 -8.80
C ALA A 135 -3.12 -25.88 -7.40
N GLU A 136 -3.10 -24.71 -6.76
CA GLU A 136 -3.72 -24.52 -5.44
C GLU A 136 -5.26 -24.62 -5.52
N LEU A 137 -5.90 -24.02 -6.52
CA LEU A 137 -7.34 -24.14 -6.71
C LEU A 137 -7.77 -25.56 -7.05
N GLY A 138 -6.97 -26.30 -7.82
CA GLY A 138 -7.19 -27.73 -8.06
C GLY A 138 -7.19 -28.54 -6.77
N LYS A 139 -6.27 -28.26 -5.84
CA LYS A 139 -6.27 -28.90 -4.51
C LYS A 139 -7.54 -28.59 -3.73
N VAL A 140 -7.95 -27.32 -3.69
CA VAL A 140 -9.17 -26.88 -2.99
C VAL A 140 -10.40 -27.59 -3.55
N ASP A 141 -10.56 -27.68 -4.88
CA ASP A 141 -11.70 -28.38 -5.46
C ASP A 141 -11.68 -29.87 -5.08
N THR A 142 -10.53 -30.55 -5.16
CA THR A 142 -10.47 -31.97 -4.78
C THR A 142 -10.79 -32.22 -3.30
N GLU A 143 -10.40 -31.33 -2.41
CA GLU A 143 -10.73 -31.40 -0.99
C GLU A 143 -12.21 -31.09 -0.74
N PHE A 144 -12.74 -30.06 -1.39
CA PHE A 144 -14.15 -29.71 -1.36
C PHE A 144 -15.03 -30.87 -1.82
N GLN A 145 -14.73 -31.50 -2.97
CA GLN A 145 -15.52 -32.63 -3.46
C GLN A 145 -15.55 -33.79 -2.44
N LYS A 146 -14.44 -34.05 -1.74
CA LYS A 146 -14.38 -35.07 -0.66
C LYS A 146 -15.25 -34.68 0.53
N MET A 147 -15.11 -33.43 1.02
CA MET A 147 -15.90 -32.94 2.16
C MET A 147 -17.39 -32.88 1.84
N TRP A 148 -17.74 -32.48 0.63
CA TRP A 148 -19.10 -32.39 0.12
C TRP A 148 -19.75 -33.77 -0.01
N ALA A 149 -19.04 -34.75 -0.59
CA ALA A 149 -19.51 -36.13 -0.68
C ALA A 149 -19.78 -36.74 0.71
N ASN A 150 -18.94 -36.40 1.69
CA ASN A 150 -19.08 -36.85 3.07
C ASN A 150 -20.09 -36.04 3.90
N GLY A 151 -20.64 -34.93 3.36
CA GLY A 151 -21.57 -34.05 4.08
C GLY A 151 -20.95 -33.31 5.27
N THR A 152 -19.62 -33.18 5.28
CA THR A 152 -18.83 -32.57 6.38
C THR A 152 -18.44 -31.12 6.11
N PHE A 153 -18.83 -30.58 4.96
CA PHE A 153 -18.51 -29.21 4.59
C PHE A 153 -19.21 -28.20 5.55
N PRO A 154 -18.47 -27.30 6.21
CA PRO A 154 -19.03 -26.38 7.20
C PRO A 154 -20.18 -25.53 6.65
N GLY A 155 -21.26 -25.39 7.42
CA GLY A 155 -22.44 -24.59 7.03
C GLY A 155 -23.41 -25.28 6.07
N TRP A 156 -23.06 -26.43 5.51
CA TRP A 156 -23.86 -27.15 4.50
C TRP A 156 -24.17 -28.61 4.87
N SER A 157 -24.07 -28.96 6.16
CA SER A 157 -24.38 -30.31 6.64
C SER A 157 -25.87 -30.66 6.49
N LYS A 158 -26.19 -31.94 6.25
CA LYS A 158 -27.59 -32.40 6.12
C LYS A 158 -28.38 -32.32 7.43
N GLU A 159 -27.70 -32.25 8.58
CA GLU A 159 -28.33 -32.14 9.90
C GLU A 159 -28.95 -30.75 10.10
N THR A 160 -28.33 -29.69 9.57
CA THR A 160 -28.82 -28.31 9.68
C THR A 160 -30.16 -28.06 8.98
N GLU A 161 -30.43 -28.72 7.85
CA GLU A 161 -31.75 -28.63 7.18
C GLU A 161 -32.85 -29.35 7.98
N SER A 162 -32.53 -30.46 8.65
CA SER A 162 -33.51 -31.24 9.43
C SER A 162 -33.94 -30.51 10.71
N VAL A 163 -33.08 -29.68 11.30
CA VAL A 163 -33.39 -28.95 12.54
C VAL A 163 -34.25 -27.70 12.26
N LEU A 164 -34.05 -26.98 11.15
CA LEU A 164 -34.84 -25.78 10.85
C LEU A 164 -36.13 -26.03 10.06
N ALA A 165 -36.18 -27.07 9.22
CA ALA A 165 -37.35 -27.30 8.36
C ALA A 165 -38.47 -28.12 9.04
N ASN A 166 -38.17 -28.90 10.08
CA ASN A 166 -39.11 -29.87 10.66
C ASN A 166 -39.50 -29.61 12.12
N THR A 167 -38.88 -28.68 12.85
CA THR A 167 -39.27 -28.41 14.25
C THR A 167 -40.29 -27.27 14.33
N GLY A 168 -41.45 -27.48 13.74
CA GLY A 168 -42.63 -26.80 14.25
C GLY A 168 -42.92 -27.33 15.65
N ALA A 169 -43.02 -26.46 16.66
CA ALA A 169 -43.41 -26.91 17.99
C ALA A 169 -44.87 -27.39 17.95
N HIS A 170 -45.13 -28.64 18.34
CA HIS A 170 -46.49 -29.17 18.44
C HIS A 170 -47.30 -28.30 19.40
N LEU A 171 -48.40 -27.74 18.92
CA LEU A 171 -49.34 -26.99 19.74
C LEU A 171 -50.50 -27.91 20.07
N ASP A 172 -50.75 -28.14 21.36
CA ASP A 172 -51.95 -28.87 21.75
C ASP A 172 -53.18 -27.97 21.56
N LEU A 173 -54.04 -28.35 20.61
CA LEU A 173 -55.27 -27.62 20.28
C LEU A 173 -56.43 -27.97 21.23
N SER A 174 -56.27 -28.96 22.12
CA SER A 174 -57.30 -29.37 23.08
C SER A 174 -57.70 -28.23 24.02
N ALA A 175 -56.73 -27.38 24.39
CA ALA A 175 -56.87 -26.27 25.33
C ALA A 175 -57.60 -25.04 24.79
N PHE A 176 -57.82 -24.94 23.47
CA PHE A 176 -58.42 -23.77 22.82
C PHE A 176 -59.87 -24.04 22.43
N SER A 177 -60.80 -23.16 22.79
CA SER A 177 -62.23 -23.35 22.53
C SER A 177 -62.68 -22.75 21.20
N SER A 178 -61.92 -21.80 20.66
CA SER A 178 -62.20 -21.15 19.38
C SER A 178 -60.92 -20.75 18.63
N TRP A 179 -61.05 -20.40 17.35
CA TRP A 179 -59.91 -19.99 16.52
C TRP A 179 -59.46 -18.56 16.86
N GLU A 180 -60.33 -17.71 17.40
CA GLU A 180 -60.01 -16.36 17.85
C GLU A 180 -59.00 -16.36 19.01
N GLU A 181 -59.02 -17.38 19.88
CA GLU A 181 -58.01 -17.54 20.95
C GLU A 181 -56.62 -17.87 20.38
N LEU A 182 -56.56 -18.52 19.21
CA LEU A 182 -55.30 -18.85 18.52
C LEU A 182 -54.68 -17.62 17.83
N VAL A 183 -55.49 -16.64 17.44
CA VAL A 183 -55.02 -15.35 16.87
C VAL A 183 -54.12 -14.63 17.87
N LEU A 184 -54.43 -14.72 19.17
CA LEU A 184 -53.67 -14.09 20.26
C LEU A 184 -52.27 -14.67 20.45
N LEU A 185 -51.99 -15.88 19.92
CA LEU A 185 -50.66 -16.51 19.98
C LEU A 185 -49.66 -15.87 19.01
N GLY A 186 -50.14 -15.05 18.07
CA GLY A 186 -49.29 -14.34 17.12
C GLY A 186 -48.82 -15.18 15.93
N LEU A 187 -48.28 -14.48 14.94
CA LEU A 187 -47.98 -15.02 13.61
C LEU A 187 -46.96 -16.18 13.66
N ASP A 188 -45.92 -16.04 14.47
CA ASP A 188 -44.80 -16.98 14.52
C ASP A 188 -45.19 -18.32 15.16
N ARG A 189 -46.05 -18.30 16.18
CA ARG A 189 -46.55 -19.51 16.84
C ARG A 189 -47.50 -20.28 15.94
N LEU A 190 -48.40 -19.59 15.26
CA LEU A 190 -49.31 -20.18 14.27
C LEU A 190 -48.57 -20.78 13.09
N LYS A 191 -47.57 -20.07 12.56
CA LYS A 191 -46.71 -20.58 11.49
C LYS A 191 -45.99 -21.85 11.94
N SER A 192 -45.41 -21.84 13.14
CA SER A 192 -44.69 -23.00 13.69
C SER A 192 -45.59 -24.23 13.87
N ALA A 193 -46.80 -24.05 14.39
CA ALA A 193 -47.75 -25.14 14.58
C ALA A 193 -48.29 -25.70 13.24
N LEU A 194 -48.54 -24.83 12.24
CA LEU A 194 -48.92 -25.27 10.89
C LEU A 194 -47.79 -26.02 10.16
N MET A 195 -46.54 -25.59 10.35
CA MET A 195 -45.36 -26.29 9.83
C MET A 195 -45.19 -27.66 10.50
N ALA A 196 -45.45 -27.78 11.80
CA ALA A 196 -45.42 -29.05 12.54
C ALA A 196 -46.40 -30.09 11.96
N LEU A 197 -47.54 -29.63 11.45
CA LEU A 197 -48.60 -30.46 10.87
C LEU A 197 -48.45 -30.65 9.35
N GLY A 198 -47.44 -30.06 8.70
CA GLY A 198 -47.23 -30.14 7.25
C GLY A 198 -48.27 -29.39 6.40
N VAL A 199 -48.97 -28.42 7.00
CA VAL A 199 -50.07 -27.67 6.39
C VAL A 199 -49.57 -26.33 5.83
N LYS A 200 -50.18 -25.85 4.74
CA LYS A 200 -49.82 -24.57 4.10
C LYS A 200 -49.94 -23.39 5.07
N CYS A 201 -48.87 -22.60 5.17
CA CYS A 201 -48.74 -21.45 6.08
C CYS A 201 -49.09 -20.08 5.46
N GLY A 202 -49.59 -20.03 4.22
CA GLY A 202 -49.95 -18.78 3.54
C GLY A 202 -51.29 -18.19 4.01
N GLY A 203 -51.49 -16.89 3.81
CA GLY A 203 -52.73 -16.19 4.19
C GLY A 203 -52.57 -15.24 5.38
N THR A 204 -53.67 -14.57 5.73
CA THR A 204 -53.78 -13.67 6.89
C THR A 204 -53.65 -14.43 8.21
N LEU A 205 -53.44 -13.70 9.31
CA LEU A 205 -53.28 -14.31 10.64
C LEU A 205 -54.53 -15.09 11.07
N GLU A 206 -55.72 -14.59 10.72
CA GLU A 206 -57.01 -15.24 10.94
C GLU A 206 -57.17 -16.52 10.12
N GLU A 207 -56.83 -16.48 8.83
CA GLU A 207 -56.86 -17.65 7.95
C GLU A 207 -55.91 -18.77 8.43
N ARG A 208 -54.76 -18.40 9.02
CA ARG A 208 -53.82 -19.35 9.62
C ARG A 208 -54.40 -19.96 10.90
N ALA A 209 -55.02 -19.15 11.76
CA ALA A 209 -55.65 -19.62 12.99
C ALA A 209 -56.84 -20.56 12.70
N GLN A 210 -57.70 -20.21 11.74
CA GLN A 210 -58.82 -21.06 11.30
C GLN A 210 -58.33 -22.38 10.70
N ARG A 211 -57.27 -22.34 9.88
CA ARG A 211 -56.68 -23.54 9.27
C ARG A 211 -55.97 -24.44 10.29
N LEU A 212 -55.37 -23.86 11.33
CA LEU A 212 -54.80 -24.63 12.43
C LEU A 212 -55.91 -25.26 13.27
N PHE A 213 -56.95 -24.49 13.61
CA PHE A 213 -58.09 -24.97 14.39
C PHE A 213 -58.89 -26.07 13.68
N SER A 214 -59.03 -26.02 12.35
CA SER A 214 -59.74 -27.05 11.58
C SER A 214 -59.06 -28.42 11.62
N THR A 215 -57.79 -28.49 12.04
CA THR A 215 -57.08 -29.75 12.27
C THR A 215 -57.34 -30.36 13.66
N LYS A 216 -58.05 -29.65 14.55
CA LYS A 216 -58.38 -30.11 15.91
C LYS A 216 -59.26 -31.36 15.86
N GLY A 217 -58.75 -32.47 16.42
CA GLY A 217 -59.48 -33.72 16.54
C GLY A 217 -59.50 -34.59 15.27
N MET A 218 -58.83 -34.17 14.19
CA MET A 218 -58.69 -34.99 12.98
C MET A 218 -57.51 -35.97 13.12
N LYS A 219 -57.77 -37.27 12.99
CA LYS A 219 -56.72 -38.31 13.00
C LYS A 219 -56.01 -38.49 11.66
N THR A 220 -56.61 -38.02 10.58
CA THR A 220 -56.09 -38.10 9.20
C THR A 220 -56.36 -36.78 8.49
N LEU A 221 -55.30 -36.12 8.00
CA LEU A 221 -55.41 -34.84 7.28
C LEU A 221 -55.60 -35.08 5.77
N ASP A 222 -56.41 -34.24 5.13
CA ASP A 222 -56.68 -34.34 3.69
C ASP A 222 -55.43 -34.05 2.84
N PRO A 223 -55.09 -34.89 1.85
CA PRO A 223 -53.91 -34.72 0.98
C PRO A 223 -53.86 -33.39 0.18
N SER A 224 -55.00 -32.71 0.03
CA SER A 224 -55.11 -31.40 -0.67
C SER A 224 -54.57 -30.22 0.16
N ILE A 225 -54.58 -30.38 1.49
CA ILE A 225 -54.20 -29.36 2.48
C ILE A 225 -52.70 -29.42 2.80
N LEU A 226 -52.10 -30.61 2.60
CA LEU A 226 -50.67 -30.84 2.77
C LEU A 226 -49.84 -30.10 1.71
N VAL A 227 -48.63 -29.68 2.10
CA VAL A 227 -47.65 -29.13 1.16
C VAL A 227 -47.25 -30.24 0.19
N LYS A 228 -47.50 -30.05 -1.12
CA LYS A 228 -46.95 -30.93 -2.16
C LYS A 228 -45.42 -30.89 -2.06
N LYS A 229 -44.77 -32.04 -1.83
CA LYS A 229 -43.31 -32.13 -1.93
C LYS A 229 -42.89 -31.66 -3.32
N ASN A 230 -41.91 -30.74 -3.38
CA ASN A 230 -41.41 -30.21 -4.65
C ASN A 230 -41.02 -31.36 -5.59
N SER A 231 -41.33 -31.20 -6.88
CA SER A 231 -40.93 -32.13 -7.94
C SER A 231 -39.40 -32.30 -7.92
N GLY A 232 -38.90 -33.53 -8.03
CA GLY A 232 -37.46 -33.84 -7.88
C GLY A 232 -36.53 -32.98 -8.74
N LYS A 233 -36.99 -32.52 -9.91
CA LYS A 233 -36.26 -31.60 -10.79
C LYS A 233 -35.91 -30.25 -10.16
N ASN A 234 -36.79 -29.71 -9.31
CA ASN A 234 -36.55 -28.41 -8.66
C ASN A 234 -35.59 -28.56 -7.47
N MET A 235 -35.60 -29.72 -6.81
CA MET A 235 -34.67 -30.06 -5.72
C MET A 235 -33.25 -30.29 -6.23
N GLU A 236 -33.10 -30.96 -7.38
CA GLU A 236 -31.79 -31.18 -8.01
C GLU A 236 -31.15 -29.87 -8.50
N LYS A 237 -31.94 -28.97 -9.08
CA LYS A 237 -31.47 -27.64 -9.50
C LYS A 237 -31.05 -26.78 -8.29
N GLU A 238 -31.79 -26.85 -7.19
CA GLU A 238 -31.44 -26.14 -5.96
C GLU A 238 -30.17 -26.72 -5.32
N GLN A 239 -30.03 -28.04 -5.25
CA GLN A 239 -28.81 -28.70 -4.76
C GLN A 239 -27.58 -28.33 -5.61
N ALA A 240 -27.73 -28.24 -6.94
CA ALA A 240 -26.67 -27.79 -7.82
C ALA A 240 -26.27 -26.33 -7.53
N ARG A 241 -27.26 -25.44 -7.33
CA ARG A 241 -27.02 -24.03 -6.97
C ARG A 241 -26.32 -23.90 -5.62
N GLN A 242 -26.75 -24.66 -4.63
CA GLN A 242 -26.16 -24.70 -3.29
C GLN A 242 -24.72 -25.23 -3.34
N LYS A 243 -24.47 -26.31 -4.09
CA LYS A 243 -23.12 -26.85 -4.29
C LYS A 243 -22.18 -25.83 -4.92
N GLU A 244 -22.67 -25.05 -5.89
CA GLU A 244 -21.91 -23.99 -6.54
C GLU A 244 -21.52 -22.88 -5.56
N ILE A 245 -22.45 -22.44 -4.71
CA ILE A 245 -22.20 -21.45 -3.65
C ILE A 245 -21.19 -22.00 -2.64
N ALA A 246 -21.37 -23.23 -2.17
CA ALA A 246 -20.46 -23.88 -1.23
C ALA A 246 -19.05 -24.04 -1.79
N SER A 247 -18.91 -24.34 -3.09
CA SER A 247 -17.61 -24.39 -3.77
C SER A 247 -16.92 -23.02 -3.79
N MET A 248 -17.67 -21.96 -4.11
CA MET A 248 -17.16 -20.58 -4.05
C MET A 248 -16.75 -20.17 -2.63
N GLU A 249 -17.49 -20.59 -1.60
CA GLU A 249 -17.12 -20.37 -0.21
C GLU A 249 -15.85 -21.14 0.19
N ALA A 250 -15.67 -22.37 -0.30
CA ALA A 250 -14.44 -23.14 -0.08
C ALA A 250 -13.20 -22.41 -0.62
N GLN A 251 -13.31 -21.85 -1.83
CA GLN A 251 -12.27 -21.00 -2.42
C GLN A 251 -11.99 -19.76 -1.56
N LEU A 252 -13.03 -19.08 -1.07
CA LEU A 252 -12.89 -17.92 -0.19
C LEU A 252 -12.17 -18.25 1.12
N TYR A 253 -12.47 -19.39 1.75
CA TYR A 253 -11.74 -19.82 2.94
C TYR A 253 -10.26 -19.95 2.65
N ARG A 254 -9.90 -20.57 1.52
CA ARG A 254 -8.50 -20.70 1.11
C ARG A 254 -7.85 -19.35 0.82
N TYR A 255 -8.53 -18.47 0.10
CA TYR A 255 -8.03 -17.12 -0.16
C TYR A 255 -7.80 -16.36 1.15
N ALA A 256 -8.72 -16.46 2.12
CA ALA A 256 -8.61 -15.81 3.42
C ALA A 256 -7.38 -16.27 4.22
N GLU A 257 -6.94 -17.52 4.05
CA GLU A 257 -5.67 -18.01 4.60
C GLU A 257 -4.47 -17.36 3.89
N PHE A 258 -4.47 -17.33 2.54
CA PHE A 258 -3.38 -16.76 1.75
C PHE A 258 -3.16 -15.27 1.98
N VAL A 259 -4.23 -14.53 2.26
CA VAL A 259 -4.20 -13.08 2.54
C VAL A 259 -4.34 -12.77 4.03
N SER A 260 -4.14 -13.75 4.93
CA SER A 260 -4.34 -13.56 6.37
C SER A 260 -3.50 -12.42 6.95
N GLU A 261 -2.23 -12.32 6.57
CA GLU A 261 -1.33 -11.22 6.94
C GLU A 261 -1.84 -9.86 6.41
N GLN A 262 -2.18 -9.80 5.12
CA GLN A 262 -2.68 -8.58 4.46
C GLN A 262 -4.02 -8.13 5.06
N ARG A 263 -4.89 -9.08 5.43
CA ARG A 263 -6.17 -8.81 6.08
C ARG A 263 -5.98 -8.20 7.47
N MET A 264 -5.05 -8.75 8.26
CA MET A 264 -4.72 -8.21 9.58
C MET A 264 -4.11 -6.81 9.46
N ALA A 265 -3.15 -6.62 8.55
CA ALA A 265 -2.54 -5.30 8.30
C ALA A 265 -3.56 -4.26 7.81
N THR A 266 -4.49 -4.66 6.94
CA THR A 266 -5.56 -3.79 6.45
C THR A 266 -6.51 -3.42 7.58
N LYS A 267 -6.91 -4.38 8.43
CA LYS A 267 -7.76 -4.13 9.60
C LYS A 267 -7.10 -3.13 10.56
N GLU A 268 -5.82 -3.33 10.86
CA GLU A 268 -5.05 -2.40 11.70
C GLU A 268 -4.97 -1.01 11.06
N ASN A 269 -4.73 -0.93 9.75
CA ASN A 269 -4.69 0.33 9.03
C ASN A 269 -6.04 1.08 9.07
N VAL A 270 -7.15 0.37 8.90
CA VAL A 270 -8.50 0.93 9.02
C VAL A 270 -8.75 1.45 10.43
N GLN A 271 -8.42 0.67 11.46
CA GLN A 271 -8.54 1.09 12.87
C GLN A 271 -7.69 2.33 13.16
N ARG A 272 -6.45 2.36 12.66
CA ARG A 272 -5.55 3.51 12.78
C ARG A 272 -6.10 4.75 12.07
N LYS A 273 -6.70 4.60 10.88
CA LYS A 273 -7.36 5.71 10.17
C LYS A 273 -8.60 6.21 10.91
N GLN A 274 -9.37 5.31 11.52
CA GLN A 274 -10.57 5.66 12.28
C GLN A 274 -10.26 6.44 13.57
N ALA A 275 -9.10 6.20 14.18
CA ALA A 275 -8.65 6.86 15.41
C ALA A 275 -8.07 8.27 15.20
N ARG A 276 -7.93 8.74 13.95
CA ARG A 276 -7.32 10.04 13.64
C ARG A 276 -8.32 11.20 13.75
N THR A 277 -7.88 12.31 14.34
CA THR A 277 -8.57 13.60 14.26
C THR A 277 -8.37 14.27 12.91
N GLY A 278 -9.30 15.14 12.48
CA GLY A 278 -9.40 15.66 11.11
C GLY A 278 -8.10 16.18 10.47
N GLY A 279 -7.19 16.79 11.23
CA GLY A 279 -5.91 17.29 10.70
C GLY A 279 -4.87 16.21 10.34
N GLU A 280 -4.97 14.99 10.87
CA GLU A 280 -4.00 13.90 10.61
C GLU A 280 -4.48 12.92 9.50
N ARG A 281 -5.71 13.14 9.00
CA ARG A 281 -6.32 12.31 7.95
C ARG A 281 -5.84 12.74 6.56
N ASP A 282 -5.62 14.03 6.36
CA ASP A 282 -5.25 14.63 5.08
C ASP A 282 -3.75 14.45 4.74
N ASP A 283 -2.87 14.31 5.73
CA ASP A 283 -1.41 14.16 5.52
C ASP A 283 -0.98 12.84 4.80
N LYS A 284 -1.91 11.91 4.57
CA LYS A 284 -1.60 10.60 3.96
C LYS A 284 -2.25 10.33 2.61
N GLU A 285 -3.12 11.20 2.10
CA GLU A 285 -3.67 11.00 0.75
C GLU A 285 -2.75 11.57 -0.35
N ASP A 286 -1.84 12.49 -0.01
CA ASP A 286 -1.00 13.20 -1.00
C ASP A 286 0.50 12.79 -1.01
N ASN A 287 0.93 11.74 -0.31
CA ASN A 287 2.36 11.42 -0.15
C ASN A 287 2.76 9.96 -0.46
N ASP A 288 1.99 9.28 -1.30
CA ASP A 288 2.30 7.89 -1.74
C ASP A 288 3.22 7.80 -2.96
N ASP A 289 3.76 8.92 -3.44
CA ASP A 289 4.88 8.94 -4.37
C ASP A 289 6.13 9.45 -3.66
N ILE A 290 6.79 8.61 -2.84
CA ILE A 290 8.20 8.84 -2.51
C ILE A 290 8.97 8.60 -3.81
N PRO A 291 9.43 9.63 -4.52
CA PRO A 291 9.97 9.44 -5.85
C PRO A 291 11.33 8.75 -5.72
N TYR A 292 11.58 7.75 -6.56
CA TYR A 292 12.82 6.96 -6.58
C TYR A 292 14.04 7.89 -6.54
N ASN A 293 14.70 7.95 -5.38
CA ASN A 293 15.82 8.85 -5.09
C ASN A 293 17.10 8.06 -4.75
N PRO A 294 17.63 7.27 -5.69
CA PRO A 294 18.77 6.36 -5.44
C PRO A 294 20.06 7.09 -5.07
N LYS A 295 20.12 8.43 -5.23
CA LYS A 295 21.27 9.28 -4.87
C LYS A 295 21.04 10.10 -3.60
N ASN A 296 19.92 9.89 -2.88
CA ASN A 296 19.53 10.66 -1.70
C ASN A 296 19.71 12.18 -1.88
N LEU A 297 19.33 12.68 -3.06
CA LEU A 297 19.40 14.09 -3.38
C LEU A 297 18.31 14.84 -2.60
N PRO A 298 18.57 16.08 -2.13
CA PRO A 298 17.55 16.89 -1.47
C PRO A 298 16.30 17.02 -2.36
N LEU A 299 15.12 16.95 -1.76
CA LEU A 299 13.87 17.11 -2.49
C LEU A 299 13.62 18.61 -2.74
N GLY A 300 13.16 18.94 -3.94
CA GLY A 300 12.72 20.29 -4.28
C GLY A 300 11.35 20.61 -3.66
N TRP A 301 10.87 21.82 -3.91
CA TRP A 301 9.51 22.26 -3.54
C TRP A 301 8.40 21.48 -4.28
N ASP A 302 8.75 20.80 -5.38
CA ASP A 302 7.89 19.88 -6.15
C ASP A 302 7.93 18.43 -5.62
N GLY A 303 8.53 18.18 -4.44
CA GLY A 303 8.64 16.84 -3.83
C GLY A 303 9.57 15.86 -4.55
N LYS A 304 10.08 16.21 -5.75
CA LYS A 304 10.99 15.39 -6.55
C LYS A 304 12.47 15.64 -6.20
N PRO A 305 13.36 14.64 -6.36
CA PRO A 305 14.80 14.80 -6.20
C PRO A 305 15.32 15.89 -7.13
N ILE A 306 16.05 16.89 -6.60
CA ILE A 306 16.62 17.94 -7.43
C ILE A 306 17.60 17.35 -8.46
N PRO A 307 17.65 17.87 -9.69
CA PRO A 307 18.59 17.40 -10.71
C PRO A 307 20.05 17.40 -10.22
N TYR A 308 20.80 16.35 -10.55
CA TYR A 308 22.18 16.15 -10.06
C TYR A 308 23.16 17.29 -10.44
N TRP A 309 22.97 17.90 -11.61
CA TRP A 309 23.77 19.05 -12.02
C TRP A 309 23.46 20.29 -11.16
N LEU A 310 22.21 20.49 -10.75
CA LEU A 310 21.78 21.58 -9.90
C LEU A 310 22.29 21.40 -8.47
N TYR A 311 22.31 20.15 -7.99
CA TYR A 311 22.93 19.76 -6.73
C TYR A 311 24.43 20.11 -6.69
N LYS A 312 25.16 19.84 -7.77
CA LYS A 312 26.58 20.23 -7.92
C LYS A 312 26.75 21.74 -8.12
N LEU A 313 25.91 22.38 -8.92
CA LEU A 313 25.99 23.82 -9.23
C LEU A 313 25.86 24.68 -7.97
N HIS A 314 24.91 24.34 -7.09
CA HIS A 314 24.71 25.04 -5.82
C HIS A 314 25.61 24.53 -4.68
N GLY A 315 26.54 23.61 -4.95
CA GLY A 315 27.50 23.11 -3.97
C GLY A 315 26.89 22.29 -2.84
N LEU A 316 25.66 21.78 -2.99
CA LEU A 316 24.96 20.99 -1.97
C LEU A 316 25.64 19.61 -1.72
N ASN A 317 26.58 19.23 -2.59
CA ASN A 317 27.48 18.10 -2.44
C ASN A 317 28.66 18.35 -1.49
N ILE A 318 28.85 19.57 -1.03
CA ILE A 318 29.93 19.96 -0.13
C ILE A 318 29.32 20.10 1.28
N SER A 319 29.82 19.31 2.21
CA SER A 319 29.43 19.34 3.62
C SER A 319 30.38 20.22 4.42
N TYR A 320 29.81 21.11 5.22
CA TYR A 320 30.54 21.96 6.18
C TYR A 320 30.08 21.64 7.59
N ASN A 321 31.01 21.57 8.53
CA ASN A 321 30.72 21.29 9.93
C ASN A 321 30.90 22.55 10.77
N CYS A 322 30.08 22.73 11.80
CA CYS A 322 30.20 23.83 12.77
C CYS A 322 30.29 23.26 14.18
N GLU A 323 31.42 23.49 14.84
CA GLU A 323 31.72 22.96 16.19
C GLU A 323 30.84 23.63 17.25
N ILE A 324 30.65 24.94 17.16
CA ILE A 324 29.78 25.75 18.04
C ILE A 324 28.32 25.23 18.03
N CYS A 325 27.88 24.63 16.92
CA CYS A 325 26.55 24.02 16.77
C CYS A 325 26.48 22.53 17.22
N GLY A 326 27.50 22.04 17.92
CA GLY A 326 27.61 20.63 18.32
C GLY A 326 28.06 19.71 17.17
N ASN A 327 29.03 20.16 16.36
CA ASN A 327 29.50 19.47 15.15
C ASN A 327 28.39 19.15 14.14
N PHE A 328 27.37 20.01 14.06
CA PHE A 328 26.29 19.85 13.09
C PHE A 328 26.78 20.07 11.65
N THR A 329 26.39 19.18 10.74
CA THR A 329 26.78 19.23 9.33
C THR A 329 25.74 19.97 8.49
N TYR A 330 26.18 21.02 7.81
CA TYR A 330 25.39 21.78 6.84
C TYR A 330 25.77 21.39 5.41
N LYS A 331 24.78 21.19 4.55
CA LYS A 331 24.99 20.89 3.12
C LYS A 331 24.93 22.17 2.29
N GLY A 332 26.07 22.52 1.70
CA GLY A 332 26.22 23.62 0.77
C GLY A 332 26.62 24.96 1.41
N PRO A 333 27.37 25.80 0.67
CA PRO A 333 27.90 27.07 1.20
C PRO A 333 26.80 28.04 1.64
N LYS A 334 25.67 28.10 0.92
CA LYS A 334 24.58 29.05 1.22
C LYS A 334 23.84 28.69 2.52
N ALA A 335 23.59 27.40 2.75
CA ALA A 335 23.01 26.93 4.01
C ALA A 335 23.99 27.18 5.17
N PHE A 336 25.27 26.93 4.93
CA PHE A 336 26.32 27.22 5.90
C PHE A 336 26.53 28.73 6.14
N GLN A 337 26.28 29.63 5.21
CA GLN A 337 26.35 31.06 5.54
C GLN A 337 25.13 31.52 6.34
N ARG A 338 23.95 30.97 6.04
CA ARG A 338 22.72 31.32 6.75
C ARG A 338 22.74 30.87 8.21
N HIS A 339 23.39 29.74 8.52
CA HIS A 339 23.35 29.18 9.88
C HIS A 339 23.94 30.10 10.96
N PHE A 340 24.85 31.02 10.61
CA PHE A 340 25.41 31.99 11.57
C PHE A 340 24.34 32.91 12.17
N ALA A 341 23.25 33.16 11.44
CA ALA A 341 22.10 33.95 11.92
C ALA A 341 20.98 33.06 12.50
N GLU A 342 21.10 31.73 12.41
CA GLU A 342 20.08 30.81 12.91
C GLU A 342 20.18 30.64 14.43
N TRP A 343 19.04 30.32 15.05
CA TRP A 343 18.92 30.20 16.50
C TRP A 343 19.93 29.23 17.13
N ARG A 344 20.23 28.11 16.45
CA ARG A 344 21.15 27.08 16.96
C ARG A 344 22.55 27.64 17.18
N HIS A 345 23.08 28.38 16.21
CA HIS A 345 24.39 28.99 16.31
C HIS A 345 24.39 30.13 17.34
N ALA A 346 23.34 30.95 17.34
CA ALA A 346 23.14 32.01 18.33
C ALA A 346 23.11 31.46 19.77
N HIS A 347 22.45 30.32 19.97
CA HIS A 347 22.37 29.64 21.25
C HIS A 347 23.73 29.08 21.67
N GLY A 348 24.46 28.43 20.76
CA GLY A 348 25.84 27.97 21.00
C GLY A 348 26.75 29.11 21.44
N MET A 349 26.71 30.24 20.74
CA MET A 349 27.47 31.44 21.11
C MET A 349 27.08 32.00 22.49
N ARG A 350 25.77 31.99 22.81
CA ARG A 350 25.28 32.41 24.14
C ARG A 350 25.77 31.48 25.25
N CYS A 351 25.83 30.17 25.01
CA CYS A 351 26.38 29.20 25.98
C CYS A 351 27.88 29.43 26.23
N LEU A 352 28.62 29.92 25.23
CA LEU A 352 30.02 30.33 25.36
C LEU A 352 30.19 31.71 26.04
N GLY A 353 29.09 32.39 26.39
CA GLY A 353 29.15 33.74 26.98
C GLY A 353 29.53 34.84 25.99
N ILE A 354 29.51 34.56 24.68
CA ILE A 354 29.83 35.52 23.63
C ILE A 354 28.51 36.14 23.12
N PRO A 355 28.35 37.47 23.18
CA PRO A 355 27.14 38.11 22.67
C PRO A 355 27.07 37.94 21.15
N ASN A 356 25.96 37.39 20.65
CA ASN A 356 25.76 37.23 19.21
C ASN A 356 25.49 38.60 18.56
N THR A 357 26.53 39.22 17.99
CA THR A 357 26.45 40.51 17.31
C THR A 357 25.90 40.42 15.89
N ALA A 358 25.70 39.21 15.33
CA ALA A 358 25.20 39.04 13.96
C ALA A 358 23.77 39.56 13.77
N HIS A 359 22.98 39.65 14.85
CA HIS A 359 21.57 40.01 14.79
C HIS A 359 21.29 41.53 14.87
N PHE A 360 22.30 42.34 15.23
CA PHE A 360 22.19 43.79 15.39
C PHE A 360 23.01 44.52 14.32
N ALA A 361 22.65 44.31 13.05
CA ALA A 361 23.08 45.18 11.97
C ALA A 361 22.32 46.52 12.07
N ASN A 362 22.79 47.44 12.92
CA ASN A 362 22.33 48.82 12.87
C ASN A 362 22.93 49.47 11.62
N LYS A 363 22.10 50.08 10.76
CA LYS A 363 22.49 50.64 9.44
C LYS A 363 23.59 51.71 9.50
N ASN A 364 23.95 52.20 10.68
CA ASN A 364 24.90 53.30 10.88
C ASN A 364 26.21 52.91 11.60
N VAL A 365 26.51 51.61 11.79
CA VAL A 365 27.78 51.17 12.42
C VAL A 365 28.53 50.18 11.52
N PRO A 366 29.64 50.58 10.87
CA PRO A 366 30.40 49.70 10.00
C PRO A 366 31.31 48.76 10.82
N ASN A 367 30.76 47.67 11.38
CA ASN A 367 31.48 46.39 11.67
C ASN A 367 30.62 45.32 12.38
N THR A 368 29.38 45.07 11.96
CA THR A 368 28.45 44.18 12.68
C THR A 368 28.62 42.68 12.35
N ALA A 369 29.84 42.22 12.10
CA ALA A 369 30.10 40.83 11.71
C ALA A 369 31.39 40.24 12.30
N HIS A 370 31.77 40.62 13.52
CA HIS A 370 33.00 40.14 14.17
C HIS A 370 33.10 38.60 14.26
N PHE A 371 31.97 37.90 14.41
CA PHE A 371 31.91 36.45 14.54
C PHE A 371 31.35 35.74 13.30
N ALA A 372 31.21 36.44 12.17
CA ALA A 372 30.79 35.80 10.93
C ALA A 372 31.88 34.85 10.43
N ASN A 373 31.50 33.62 10.06
CA ASN A 373 32.40 32.54 9.61
C ASN A 373 33.26 31.86 10.69
N VAL A 374 33.07 32.20 11.98
CA VAL A 374 33.79 31.52 13.08
C VAL A 374 33.05 30.25 13.46
N THR A 375 33.72 29.10 13.34
CA THR A 375 33.08 27.78 13.49
C THR A 375 33.69 26.94 14.60
N GLN A 376 34.96 27.18 14.91
CA GLN A 376 35.69 26.55 16.01
C GLN A 376 35.47 27.31 17.30
N ILE A 377 35.34 26.57 18.40
CA ILE A 377 35.08 27.16 19.72
C ILE A 377 36.30 27.94 20.22
N GLU A 378 37.50 27.41 20.01
CA GLU A 378 38.78 28.01 20.44
C GLU A 378 39.02 29.38 19.78
N ASP A 379 38.78 29.46 18.46
CA ASP A 379 38.88 30.70 17.69
C ASP A 379 37.88 31.75 18.18
N ALA A 380 36.64 31.33 18.47
CA ALA A 380 35.59 32.23 18.96
C ALA A 380 35.95 32.85 20.31
N ILE A 381 36.48 32.06 21.25
CA ILE A 381 36.89 32.53 22.57
C ILE A 381 38.08 33.48 22.44
N THR A 382 39.11 33.10 21.68
CA THR A 382 40.31 33.93 21.47
C THR A 382 39.97 35.28 20.85
N LEU A 383 39.06 35.29 19.88
CA LEU A 383 38.59 36.52 19.24
C LEU A 383 37.79 37.40 20.21
N TRP A 384 36.94 36.80 21.03
CA TRP A 384 36.17 37.51 22.03
C TRP A 384 37.05 38.15 23.12
N GLU A 385 38.08 37.45 23.59
CA GLU A 385 39.04 37.98 24.55
C GLU A 385 39.79 39.19 23.99
N LYS A 386 40.25 39.13 22.74
CA LYS A 386 40.89 40.26 22.05
C LYS A 386 39.95 41.46 21.92
N LEU A 387 38.70 41.24 21.49
CA LEU A 387 37.70 42.31 21.37
C LEU A 387 37.34 42.93 22.73
N LYS A 388 37.28 42.10 23.78
CA LYS A 388 37.01 42.57 25.15
C LYS A 388 38.16 43.45 25.65
N SER A 389 39.41 43.07 25.40
CA SER A 389 40.58 43.87 25.74
C SER A 389 40.64 45.19 24.95
N GLN A 390 40.38 45.16 23.64
CA GLN A 390 40.30 46.38 22.82
C GLN A 390 39.21 47.33 23.31
N LYS A 391 37.99 46.83 23.57
CA LYS A 391 36.90 47.65 24.10
C LYS A 391 37.18 48.18 25.50
N GLN A 392 37.92 47.46 26.33
CA GLN A 392 38.34 47.97 27.64
C GLN A 392 39.36 49.10 27.50
N ASN A 393 40.27 49.02 26.53
CA ASN A 393 41.24 50.07 26.26
C ASN A 393 40.61 51.31 25.60
N GLU A 394 39.55 51.14 24.80
CA GLU A 394 38.81 52.24 24.16
C GLU A 394 37.75 52.86 25.09
N ARG A 395 37.45 52.22 26.22
CA ARG A 395 36.43 52.69 27.14
C ARG A 395 36.99 53.86 27.94
N TRP A 396 36.57 55.07 27.58
CA TRP A 396 36.89 56.28 28.33
C TRP A 396 36.55 56.13 29.81
N ILE A 397 37.52 56.37 30.68
CA ILE A 397 37.36 56.26 32.15
C ILE A 397 37.40 57.69 32.72
N PRO A 398 36.23 58.31 33.01
CA PRO A 398 36.17 59.70 33.50
C PRO A 398 37.09 59.94 34.71
N ASP A 399 37.11 59.01 35.66
CA ASP A 399 37.91 59.13 36.88
C ASP A 399 39.43 59.26 36.65
N GLN A 400 39.94 58.72 35.53
CA GLN A 400 41.36 58.68 35.21
C GLN A 400 41.75 59.61 34.06
N GLU A 401 40.85 59.82 33.10
CA GLU A 401 41.11 60.52 31.84
C GLU A 401 40.41 61.90 31.76
N GLU A 402 39.48 62.21 32.66
CA GLU A 402 38.88 63.56 32.78
C GLU A 402 39.79 64.44 33.63
N GLU A 403 40.32 65.50 33.05
CA GLU A 403 41.25 66.44 33.68
C GLU A 403 40.49 67.64 34.26
N TYR A 404 40.79 67.97 35.53
CA TYR A 404 40.28 69.13 36.25
C TYR A 404 41.45 70.04 36.62
N GLU A 405 41.24 71.35 36.51
CA GLU A 405 42.22 72.36 36.92
C GLU A 405 41.87 72.86 38.33
N ASP A 406 42.88 72.91 39.21
CA ASP A 406 42.74 73.47 40.56
C ASP A 406 42.81 75.01 40.57
N SER A 407 42.58 75.62 41.74
CA SER A 407 42.62 77.07 41.92
C SER A 407 44.01 77.70 41.70
N LEU A 408 45.06 76.86 41.60
CA LEU A 408 46.45 77.23 41.38
C LEU A 408 46.91 76.94 39.93
N GLY A 409 46.03 76.40 39.08
CA GLY A 409 46.30 76.08 37.68
C GLY A 409 46.95 74.72 37.44
N ASN A 410 47.00 73.83 38.43
CA ASN A 410 47.50 72.47 38.25
C ASN A 410 46.42 71.55 37.69
N VAL A 411 46.79 70.75 36.70
CA VAL A 411 45.89 69.79 36.07
C VAL A 411 46.01 68.44 36.77
N VAL A 412 44.91 67.96 37.34
CA VAL A 412 44.82 66.66 38.02
C VAL A 412 43.62 65.88 37.47
N ASN A 413 43.71 64.55 37.46
CA ASN A 413 42.56 63.74 37.05
C ASN A 413 41.40 63.88 38.06
N ARG A 414 40.18 63.64 37.58
CA ARG A 414 38.95 63.78 38.36
C ARG A 414 38.98 63.10 39.71
N LYS A 415 39.49 61.87 39.78
CA LYS A 415 39.54 61.13 41.04
C LYS A 415 40.44 61.83 42.06
N THR A 416 41.62 62.27 41.64
CA THR A 416 42.55 63.01 42.51
C THR A 416 41.95 64.34 42.92
N TYR A 417 41.27 65.05 42.01
CA TYR A 417 40.56 66.28 42.31
C TYR A 417 39.45 66.05 43.36
N GLU A 418 38.58 65.06 43.17
CA GLU A 418 37.51 64.75 44.12
C GLU A 418 38.05 64.31 45.48
N ASP A 419 39.14 63.54 45.53
CA ASP A 419 39.79 63.12 46.77
C ASP A 419 40.46 64.30 47.49
N LEU A 420 41.18 65.17 46.78
CA LEU A 420 41.75 66.40 47.35
C LEU A 420 40.65 67.35 47.84
N LYS A 421 39.52 67.43 47.13
CA LYS A 421 38.35 68.22 47.53
C LYS A 421 37.75 67.70 48.83
N ARG A 422 37.63 66.37 48.96
CA ARG A 422 37.13 65.72 50.19
C ARG A 422 38.07 65.91 51.37
N GLN A 423 39.38 65.99 51.12
CA GLN A 423 40.40 66.26 52.12
C GLN A 423 40.53 67.76 52.47
N GLY A 424 39.88 68.64 51.71
CA GLY A 424 39.91 70.11 51.91
C GLY A 424 41.21 70.77 51.43
N LEU A 425 41.88 70.17 50.44
CA LEU A 425 43.22 70.56 49.95
C LEU A 425 43.20 71.26 48.58
N LEU A 426 42.03 71.72 48.09
CA LEU A 426 41.84 72.39 46.78
C LEU A 426 41.31 73.82 46.88
#